data_AF-M0MS91-F1
#
_entry.id   AF-M0MS91-F1
#
_cell.length_a   1.000
_cell.length_b   1.000
_cell.length_c   1.000
_cell.angle_alpha   90.00
_cell.angle_beta   90.00
_cell.angle_gamma   90.00
#
_symmetry.space_group_name_H-M   'P 1'
#
loop_
_entity.id
_entity.type
_entity.pdbx_description
1 polymer ?
#
loop_
_entity_poly.entity_id
_entity_poly.type
_entity_poly.pdbx_seq_one_letter_code
_entity_poly.pdbx_strand_id
1 'polypeptide(L)' 'MTSEFRLFTRVAVAKAKSVVANPDEPADPEGGGGFAEWAMLTLHALHIELGKSYRVAVDLPSEMPGV' A
#
# COMPACT_ATOMS: atom_id res chain seq x y z
N MET A 1 12.43 -2.73 16.14
CA MET A 1 12.29 -4.03 15.43
C MET A 1 11.65 -3.75 14.07
N THR A 2 12.43 -3.80 13.00
CA THR A 2 11.93 -3.71 11.63
C THR A 2 11.43 -5.11 11.26
N SER A 3 10.15 -5.38 11.49
CA SER A 3 9.52 -6.60 10.97
C SER A 3 9.72 -6.63 9.44
N GLU A 4 10.09 -7.77 8.88
CA GLU A 4 10.30 -7.94 7.43
C GLU A 4 9.06 -7.52 6.63
N PHE A 5 7.86 -7.75 7.18
CA PHE A 5 6.59 -7.25 6.64
C PHE A 5 6.57 -5.73 6.51
N ARG A 6 7.05 -4.99 7.52
CA ARG A 6 7.11 -3.52 7.48
C ARG A 6 8.10 -3.02 6.45
N LEU A 7 9.23 -3.73 6.29
CA LEU A 7 10.21 -3.37 5.26
C LEU A 7 9.61 -3.57 3.87
N PHE A 8 8.99 -4.72 3.63
CA PHE A 8 8.37 -5.03 2.35
C PHE A 8 7.25 -4.04 2.00
N THR A 9 6.34 -3.74 2.94
CA THR A 9 5.26 -2.76 2.73
C THR A 9 5.82 -1.39 2.35
N ARG A 10 6.86 -0.89 3.02
CA ARG A 10 7.49 0.40 2.66
C ARG A 10 8.09 0.40 1.26
N VAL A 11 8.78 -0.67 0.89
CA VAL A 11 9.40 -0.79 -0.43
C VAL A 11 8.32 -0.86 -1.50
N ALA A 12 7.25 -1.62 -1.26
CA ALA A 12 6.10 -1.72 -2.17
C ALA A 12 5.45 -0.36 -2.39
N VAL A 13 5.20 0.42 -1.33
CA VAL A 13 4.64 1.79 -1.47
C VAL A 13 5.58 2.71 -2.23
N ALA A 14 6.86 2.73 -1.89
CA ALA A 14 7.83 3.59 -2.58
C ALA A 14 7.92 3.26 -4.08
N LYS A 15 7.87 1.97 -4.43
CA LYS A 15 7.85 1.51 -5.83
C LYS A 15 6.55 1.88 -6.53
N ALA A 16 5.40 1.68 -5.89
CA ALA A 16 4.11 2.06 -6.44
C ALA A 16 4.03 3.58 -6.70
N LYS A 17 4.42 4.41 -5.73
CA LYS A 17 4.48 5.87 -5.90
C LYS A 17 5.43 6.29 -7.03
N SER A 18 6.48 5.52 -7.33
CA SER A 18 7.42 5.88 -8.41
C SER A 18 6.89 5.67 -9.84
N VAL A 19 5.75 4.98 -10.01
CA VAL A 19 5.22 4.62 -11.34
C VAL A 19 3.84 5.21 -11.65
N VAL A 20 3.14 5.77 -10.66
CA VAL A 20 1.81 6.36 -10.84
C VAL A 20 1.89 7.83 -11.22
N ALA A 21 0.82 8.35 -11.82
CA ALA A 21 0.74 9.77 -12.22
C ALA A 21 0.58 10.73 -11.01
N ASN A 22 -0.08 10.28 -9.93
CA ASN A 22 -0.33 11.09 -8.74
C ASN A 22 0.14 10.35 -7.46
N PRO A 23 1.43 10.42 -7.11
CA PRO A 23 1.97 9.72 -5.94
C PRO A 23 1.53 10.31 -4.59
N ASP A 24 1.08 11.56 -4.58
CA ASP A 24 0.68 12.30 -3.38
C ASP A 24 -0.83 12.19 -3.11
N GLU A 25 -1.57 11.48 -3.95
CA GLU A 25 -2.98 11.19 -3.71
C GLU A 25 -3.14 10.42 -2.39
N PRO A 26 -4.09 10.82 -1.51
CA PRO A 26 -4.39 10.06 -0.31
C PRO A 26 -4.74 8.62 -0.65
N ALA A 27 -4.28 7.65 0.16
CA ALA A 27 -4.56 6.23 -0.08
C ALA A 27 -6.06 5.94 -0.20
N ASP A 28 -6.86 6.63 0.60
CA ASP A 28 -8.31 6.66 0.60
C ASP A 28 -8.78 8.11 0.37
N PRO A 29 -9.01 8.52 -0.89
CA PRO A 29 -9.44 9.88 -1.22
C PRO A 29 -10.82 10.21 -0.67
N GLU A 30 -10.98 11.41 -0.12
CA GLU A 30 -12.29 11.91 0.30
C GLU A 30 -13.26 11.96 -0.89
N GLY A 31 -14.39 11.26 -0.75
CA GLY A 31 -15.40 11.13 -1.83
C GLY A 31 -15.76 9.69 -2.18
N GLY A 32 -15.01 8.69 -1.68
CA GLY A 32 -15.48 7.30 -1.60
C GLY A 32 -15.59 6.56 -2.93
N GLY A 33 -14.68 6.83 -3.89
CA GLY A 33 -14.67 6.19 -5.21
C GLY A 33 -13.75 4.97 -5.36
N GLY A 34 -12.82 4.76 -4.42
CA GLY A 34 -11.79 3.71 -4.52
C GLY A 34 -10.50 4.12 -3.82
N PHE A 35 -9.46 3.29 -3.92
CA PHE A 35 -8.13 3.61 -3.42
C PHE A 35 -7.32 4.37 -4.47
N ALA A 36 -6.35 5.18 -4.04
CA ALA A 36 -5.34 5.72 -4.95
C ALA A 36 -4.64 4.59 -5.73
N GLU A 37 -4.22 4.88 -6.96
CA GLU A 37 -3.59 3.88 -7.83
C GLU A 37 -2.37 3.23 -7.18
N TRP A 38 -1.54 4.03 -6.49
CA TRP A 38 -0.37 3.51 -5.78
C TRP A 38 -0.74 2.59 -4.62
N ALA A 39 -1.87 2.86 -3.95
CA ALA A 39 -2.36 2.04 -2.86
C ALA A 39 -2.86 0.68 -3.41
N MET A 40 -3.58 0.68 -4.54
CA MET A 40 -3.99 -0.56 -5.22
C MET A 40 -2.80 -1.43 -5.65
N LEU A 41 -1.77 -0.82 -6.26
CA LEU A 41 -0.54 -1.53 -6.65
C LEU A 41 0.20 -2.12 -5.45
N THR A 42 0.26 -1.37 -4.35
CA THR A 42 0.84 -1.85 -3.09
C THR A 42 0.08 -3.06 -2.56
N LEU A 43 -1.26 -2.99 -2.52
CA LEU A 43 -2.10 -4.09 -2.05
C LEU A 43 -1.94 -5.35 -2.91
N HIS A 44 -1.79 -5.19 -4.23
CA HIS A 44 -1.50 -6.30 -5.14
C HIS A 44 -0.15 -6.97 -4.82
N ALA A 45 0.90 -6.17 -4.61
CA ALA A 45 2.21 -6.70 -4.26
C ALA A 45 2.19 -7.45 -2.91
N LEU A 46 1.51 -6.89 -1.91
CA LEU A 46 1.32 -7.55 -0.60
C LEU A 46 0.53 -8.85 -0.72
N HIS A 47 -0.52 -8.87 -1.54
CA HIS A 47 -1.33 -10.06 -1.78
C HIS A 47 -0.50 -11.20 -2.39
N ILE A 48 0.27 -10.90 -3.43
CA ILE A 48 1.08 -11.87 -4.17
C ILE A 48 2.24 -12.38 -3.31
N GLU A 49 3.04 -11.49 -2.74
CA GLU A 49 4.29 -11.88 -2.07
C GLU A 49 4.06 -12.47 -0.68
N LEU A 50 3.02 -12.02 0.04
CA LEU A 50 2.73 -12.51 1.38
C LEU A 50 1.66 -13.61 1.40
N GLY A 51 1.04 -13.90 0.26
CA GLY A 51 -0.08 -14.85 0.14
C GLY A 51 -1.29 -14.49 1.02
N LYS A 52 -1.42 -13.22 1.40
CA LYS A 52 -2.48 -12.73 2.31
C LYS A 52 -3.69 -12.27 1.50
N SER A 53 -4.89 -12.46 2.02
CA SER A 53 -6.08 -11.88 1.38
C SER A 53 -6.03 -10.35 1.38
N TYR A 54 -6.70 -9.70 0.43
CA TYR A 54 -6.81 -8.24 0.39
C TYR A 54 -7.32 -7.63 1.70
N ARG A 55 -8.20 -8.33 2.43
CA ARG A 55 -8.68 -7.92 3.76
C ARG A 55 -7.57 -7.80 4.80
N VAL A 56 -6.57 -8.68 4.75
CA VAL A 56 -5.41 -8.61 5.66
C VAL A 56 -4.39 -7.62 5.14
N ALA A 57 -4.23 -7.54 3.80
CA ALA A 57 -3.28 -6.63 3.18
C ALA A 57 -3.64 -5.15 3.36
N VAL A 58 -4.93 -4.79 3.45
CA VAL A 58 -5.38 -3.40 3.60
C VAL A 58 -5.07 -2.79 4.98
N ASP A 59 -5.01 -3.62 6.01
CA ASP A 59 -4.66 -3.17 7.36
C ASP A 59 -3.16 -2.87 7.49
N LEU A 60 -2.31 -3.55 6.70
CA LEU A 60 -0.85 -3.43 6.78
C LEU A 60 -0.34 -2.00 6.48
N PRO A 61 -0.79 -1.30 5.42
CA PRO A 61 -0.45 0.12 5.21
C PRO A 61 -0.95 1.03 6.34
N SER A 62 -2.15 0.78 6.87
CA SER A 62 -2.77 1.60 7.93
C SER A 62 -1.98 1.52 9.26
N GLU A 63 -1.30 0.41 9.51
CA GLU A 63 -0.40 0.24 10.65
C GLU A 63 0.95 0.99 10.51
N MET A 64 1.20 1.66 9.38
CA MET A 64 2.47 2.33 9.07
C MET A 64 2.31 3.86 9.00
N PRO A 65 2.51 4.59 10.11
CA PRO A 65 2.43 6.04 10.09
C PRO A 65 3.50 6.64 9.16
N GLY A 66 3.08 7.53 8.26
CA GLY A 66 3.95 8.29 7.34
C GLY A 66 4.29 7.58 6.02
N VAL A 67 3.53 6.54 5.65
CA VAL A 67 3.56 5.89 4.33
C VAL A 67 2.42 6.41 3.47
#